data_AF-A0A432H0T6-F1
#
_entry.id   AF-A0A432H0T6-F1
#
_cell.length_a   1.000
_cell.length_b   1.000
_cell.length_c   1.000
_cell.angle_alpha   90.00
_cell.angle_beta   90.00
_cell.angle_gamma   90.00
#
_symmetry.space_group_name_H-M   'P 1'
#
loop_
_entity.id
_entity.type
_entity.pdbx_description
1 polymer ?
#
loop_
_entity_poly.entity_id
_entity_poly.type
_entity_poly.pdbx_seq_one_letter_code
_entity_poly.pdbx_strand_id
1 'polypeptide(L)'
;MELNLQLHHPSRNLTGFGDMEMLLCWHNHDLGKDGAFFSVAAGTTVPLGRTEENPYIAGGVGDSHEHIQFGNGTFDPIVEFFYSRPIGEESIVSAFAQGRFPGSRNDEGFQGSKSFQCGIGAMKPLGHLGSGENSFGIAGLIYQDLSQSTWDGVIDPNTGFSTLSGTLGISWKDEEFRNWSLTLLLPISIETAESSDGTYDVGPVLSLGIGF
;
A
#
# COMPACT_ATOMS: atom_id res chain seq x y z
N MET A 1 -16.40 29.77 -12.67
CA MET A 1 -16.26 28.30 -12.77
C MET A 1 -14.79 27.92 -12.92
N GLU A 2 -14.06 28.45 -13.90
CA GLU A 2 -12.61 28.20 -14.07
C GLU A 2 -11.74 28.67 -12.90
N LEU A 3 -12.00 29.85 -12.33
CA LEU A 3 -11.22 30.35 -11.17
C LEU A 3 -11.36 29.45 -9.94
N ASN A 4 -12.57 28.97 -9.65
CA ASN A 4 -12.82 28.07 -8.51
C ASN A 4 -12.15 26.70 -8.74
N LEU A 5 -12.22 26.16 -9.97
CA LEU A 5 -11.48 24.96 -10.36
C LEU A 5 -9.96 25.13 -10.25
N GLN A 6 -9.40 26.29 -10.64
CA GLN A 6 -7.96 26.58 -10.51
C GLN A 6 -7.51 26.78 -9.07
N LEU A 7 -8.39 27.25 -8.18
CA LEU A 7 -8.13 27.39 -6.75
C LEU A 7 -8.17 26.04 -6.01
N HIS A 8 -9.01 25.10 -6.46
CA HIS A 8 -9.12 23.74 -5.89
C HIS A 8 -8.19 22.71 -6.56
N HIS A 9 -7.80 22.90 -7.81
CA HIS A 9 -6.89 22.05 -8.57
C HIS A 9 -5.87 22.91 -9.33
N PRO A 10 -4.83 23.44 -8.64
CA PRO A 10 -3.82 24.26 -9.28
C PRO A 10 -3.12 23.47 -10.40
N SER A 11 -3.02 24.04 -11.60
CA SER A 11 -2.37 23.40 -12.77
C SER A 11 -0.84 23.34 -12.68
N ARG A 12 -0.28 23.51 -11.48
CA ARG A 12 1.16 23.50 -11.24
C ARG A 12 1.64 22.08 -11.02
N ASN A 13 2.83 21.78 -11.55
CA ASN A 13 3.51 20.54 -11.19
C ASN A 13 4.06 20.67 -9.76
N LEU A 14 3.72 19.70 -8.93
CA LEU A 14 4.31 19.55 -7.60
C LEU A 14 5.47 18.57 -7.68
N THR A 15 6.62 18.96 -7.13
CA THR A 15 7.79 18.09 -6.99
C THR A 15 8.36 18.20 -5.58
N GLY A 16 8.77 17.07 -5.02
CA GLY A 16 9.26 16.99 -3.65
C GLY A 16 9.66 15.57 -3.28
N PHE A 17 10.36 15.43 -2.17
CA PHE A 17 10.59 14.14 -1.53
C PHE A 17 9.38 13.79 -0.67
N GLY A 18 9.01 12.51 -0.63
CA GLY A 18 8.12 12.02 0.41
C GLY A 18 8.88 11.74 1.70
N ASP A 19 8.14 11.30 2.72
CA ASP A 19 8.76 10.79 3.94
C ASP A 19 9.59 9.54 3.63
N MET A 20 10.79 9.48 4.22
CA MET A 20 11.66 8.32 4.04
C MET A 20 11.25 7.22 5.01
N GLU A 21 11.13 5.98 4.55
CA GLU A 21 10.87 4.83 5.43
C GLU A 21 12.17 4.11 5.77
N MET A 22 12.38 3.84 7.06
CA MET A 22 13.54 3.11 7.55
C MET A 22 13.07 1.92 8.40
N LEU A 23 13.34 0.70 7.93
CA LEU A 23 12.99 -0.53 8.64
C LEU A 23 14.23 -1.39 8.91
N LEU A 24 14.25 -2.02 10.08
CA LEU A 24 15.16 -3.12 10.39
C LEU A 24 14.41 -4.44 10.24
N CYS A 25 14.94 -5.32 9.40
CA CYS A 25 14.34 -6.61 9.09
C CYS A 25 15.14 -7.76 9.73
N TRP A 26 14.43 -8.70 10.34
CA TRP A 26 14.95 -9.99 10.76
C TRP A 26 14.23 -11.09 10.01
N HIS A 27 14.99 -12.03 9.48
CA HIS A 27 14.45 -13.19 8.78
C HIS A 27 15.02 -14.50 9.32
N ASN A 28 14.23 -15.56 9.21
CA ASN A 28 14.58 -16.90 9.63
C ASN A 28 14.07 -17.94 8.62
N HIS A 29 14.89 -18.94 8.36
CA HIS A 29 14.52 -20.08 7.52
C HIS A 29 14.11 -21.26 8.42
N ASP A 30 13.27 -22.13 7.87
CA ASP A 30 12.86 -23.38 8.49
C ASP A 30 12.12 -23.21 9.84
N LEU A 31 11.50 -22.04 10.06
CA LEU A 31 10.73 -21.76 11.27
C LEU A 31 9.45 -22.61 11.29
N GLY A 32 9.47 -23.70 12.05
CA GLY A 32 8.32 -24.61 12.26
C GLY A 32 8.07 -25.61 11.12
N LYS A 33 8.71 -25.46 9.96
CA LYS A 33 8.62 -26.39 8.82
C LYS A 33 9.82 -26.20 7.88
N ASP A 34 10.46 -27.30 7.47
CA ASP A 34 11.53 -27.27 6.47
C ASP A 34 11.07 -26.59 5.17
N GLY A 35 11.90 -25.69 4.65
CA GLY A 35 11.62 -24.83 3.50
C GLY A 35 10.76 -23.60 3.82
N ALA A 36 10.35 -23.39 5.08
CA ALA A 36 9.62 -22.18 5.46
C ALA A 36 10.53 -20.95 5.50
N PHE A 37 9.95 -19.79 5.25
CA PHE A 37 10.61 -18.51 5.39
C PHE A 37 9.74 -17.60 6.26
N PHE A 38 10.37 -16.98 7.24
CA PHE A 38 9.76 -16.03 8.15
C PHE A 38 10.54 -14.73 8.10
N SER A 39 9.84 -13.61 8.08
CA SER A 39 10.41 -12.28 8.18
C SER A 39 9.54 -11.38 9.04
N VAL A 40 10.16 -10.57 9.88
CA VAL A 40 9.53 -9.43 10.55
C VAL A 40 10.41 -8.21 10.41
N ALA A 41 9.79 -7.07 10.18
CA ALA A 41 10.49 -5.80 10.20
C ALA A 41 9.79 -4.81 11.12
N ALA A 42 10.56 -3.91 11.69
CA ALA A 42 10.03 -2.78 12.46
C ALA A 42 10.87 -1.54 12.14
N GLY A 43 10.21 -0.40 12.10
CA GLY A 43 10.81 0.81 11.60
C GLY A 43 9.98 2.04 11.86
N THR A 44 10.38 3.14 11.23
CA THR A 44 9.63 4.38 11.26
C THR A 44 9.85 5.22 10.01
N THR A 45 9.00 6.21 9.80
CA THR A 45 9.24 7.28 8.83
C THR A 45 10.20 8.33 9.38
N VAL A 46 10.95 8.98 8.50
CA VAL A 46 11.66 10.23 8.78
C VAL A 46 10.94 11.34 8.00
N PRO A 47 10.48 12.41 8.68
CA PRO A 47 9.63 13.44 8.09
C PRO A 47 10.45 14.39 7.21
N LEU A 48 10.77 13.94 6.00
CA LEU A 48 11.47 14.72 4.98
C LEU A 48 10.50 15.35 3.98
N GLY A 49 9.26 14.86 3.96
CA GLY A 49 8.22 15.37 3.08
C GLY A 49 7.71 16.72 3.52
N ARG A 50 7.39 17.57 2.53
CA ARG A 50 6.74 18.84 2.78
C ARG A 50 5.30 18.61 3.24
N THR A 51 4.94 19.30 4.32
CA THR A 51 3.57 19.43 4.84
C THR A 51 2.94 20.72 4.33
N GLU A 52 1.61 20.80 4.37
CA GLU A 52 0.84 21.97 3.97
C GLU A 52 -0.13 22.36 5.08
N GLU A 53 -0.49 23.64 5.15
CA GLU A 53 -1.51 24.17 6.05
C GLU A 53 -2.88 23.52 5.78
N ASN A 54 -3.79 23.56 6.77
CA ASN A 54 -5.13 23.00 6.65
C ASN A 54 -5.92 23.62 5.46
N PRO A 55 -6.20 22.84 4.40
CA PRO A 55 -6.79 23.36 3.18
C PRO A 55 -8.25 23.82 3.35
N TYR A 56 -8.94 23.33 4.38
CA TYR A 56 -10.34 23.67 4.64
C TYR A 56 -10.50 25.09 5.21
N ILE A 57 -9.47 25.63 5.88
CA ILE A 57 -9.49 27.01 6.37
C ILE A 57 -9.47 27.98 5.18
N ALA A 58 -8.50 27.82 4.28
CA ALA A 58 -8.37 28.63 3.08
C ALA A 58 -9.53 28.38 2.09
N GLY A 59 -9.99 27.13 1.96
CA GLY A 59 -11.17 26.80 1.16
C GLY A 59 -12.45 27.48 1.65
N GLY A 60 -12.62 27.64 2.97
CA GLY A 60 -13.78 28.30 3.57
C GLY A 60 -13.89 29.80 3.25
N VAL A 61 -12.77 30.46 2.92
CA VAL A 61 -12.72 31.88 2.55
C VAL A 61 -12.52 32.11 1.04
N GLY A 62 -12.40 31.04 0.25
CA GLY A 62 -12.21 31.10 -1.19
C GLY A 62 -10.78 31.41 -1.63
N ASP A 63 -9.80 31.20 -0.75
CA ASP A 63 -8.39 31.38 -1.05
C ASP A 63 -7.79 30.13 -1.68
N SER A 64 -6.66 30.31 -2.39
CA SER A 64 -5.89 29.20 -2.96
C SER A 64 -5.37 28.29 -1.85
N HIS A 65 -5.47 26.98 -2.03
CA HIS A 65 -5.03 25.99 -1.04
C HIS A 65 -4.48 24.74 -1.72
N GLU A 66 -3.73 23.94 -0.97
CA GLU A 66 -3.08 22.72 -1.44
C GLU A 66 -3.63 21.51 -0.69
N HIS A 67 -4.11 20.51 -1.42
CA HIS A 67 -4.61 19.25 -0.84
C HIS A 67 -3.55 18.15 -0.86
N ILE A 68 -2.47 18.34 -1.63
CA ILE A 68 -1.41 17.35 -1.80
C ILE A 68 -0.27 17.64 -0.82
N GLN A 69 -0.07 16.73 0.14
CA GLN A 69 1.11 16.71 1.00
C GLN A 69 2.09 15.64 0.52
N PHE A 70 3.38 15.93 0.57
CA PHE A 70 4.42 14.94 0.23
C PHE A 70 4.76 14.02 1.39
N GLY A 71 4.58 14.50 2.62
CA GLY A 71 4.71 13.73 3.85
C GLY A 71 3.68 14.18 4.86
N ASN A 72 3.49 13.43 5.93
CA ASN A 72 2.60 13.86 7.02
C ASN A 72 3.36 14.62 8.11
N GLY A 73 4.68 14.72 8.01
CA GLY A 73 5.51 15.48 8.95
C GLY A 73 5.71 14.79 10.30
N THR A 74 5.43 13.49 10.40
CA THR A 74 5.56 12.74 11.66
C THR A 74 6.44 11.51 11.55
N PHE A 75 6.96 11.08 12.69
CA PHE A 75 7.60 9.76 12.85
C PHE A 75 6.52 8.73 13.13
N ASP A 76 6.23 7.90 12.13
CA ASP A 76 5.18 6.91 12.20
C ASP A 76 5.81 5.53 12.40
N PRO A 77 5.48 4.80 13.47
CA PRO A 77 5.87 3.40 13.60
C PRO A 77 5.36 2.55 12.45
N ILE A 78 6.24 1.73 11.87
CA ILE A 78 5.94 0.75 10.83
C ILE A 78 6.32 -0.63 11.34
N VAL A 79 5.46 -1.62 11.12
CA VAL A 79 5.76 -3.03 11.37
C VAL A 79 5.37 -3.87 10.17
N GLU A 80 6.14 -4.91 9.90
CA GLU A 80 5.92 -5.87 8.82
C GLU A 80 6.10 -7.29 9.33
N PHE A 81 5.34 -8.18 8.70
CA PHE A 81 5.36 -9.61 8.92
C PHE A 81 5.19 -10.31 7.57
N PHE A 82 5.99 -11.35 7.36
CA PHE A 82 5.83 -12.27 6.24
C PHE A 82 6.13 -13.68 6.71
N TYR A 83 5.31 -14.63 6.30
CA TYR A 83 5.57 -16.05 6.49
C TYR A 83 5.17 -16.82 5.25
N SER A 84 6.03 -17.69 4.77
CA SER A 84 5.72 -18.67 3.74
C SER A 84 6.17 -20.05 4.16
N ARG A 85 5.47 -21.08 3.67
CA ARG A 85 5.88 -22.47 3.85
C ARG A 85 5.46 -23.35 2.69
N PRO A 86 6.21 -24.42 2.40
CA PRO A 86 5.76 -25.47 1.50
C PRO A 86 4.51 -26.16 2.04
N ILE A 87 3.61 -26.54 1.14
CA ILE A 87 2.47 -27.42 1.38
C ILE A 87 2.39 -28.47 0.27
N GLY A 88 2.40 -29.75 0.64
CA GLY A 88 2.60 -30.82 -0.34
C GLY A 88 4.03 -30.84 -0.88
N GLU A 89 4.20 -31.34 -2.11
CA GLU A 89 5.53 -31.53 -2.71
C GLU A 89 6.08 -30.24 -3.33
N GLU A 90 5.23 -29.38 -3.89
CA GLU A 90 5.71 -28.26 -4.71
C GLU A 90 4.94 -26.95 -4.53
N SER A 91 3.88 -26.92 -3.72
CA SER A 91 3.09 -25.69 -3.52
C SER A 91 3.61 -24.90 -2.32
N ILE A 92 3.43 -23.58 -2.35
CA ILE A 92 3.78 -22.69 -1.25
C ILE A 92 2.53 -21.94 -0.83
N VAL A 93 2.32 -21.80 0.48
CA VAL A 93 1.36 -20.85 1.03
C VAL A 93 2.11 -19.75 1.75
N SER A 94 1.57 -18.54 1.70
CA SER A 94 2.14 -17.36 2.32
C SER A 94 1.07 -16.52 3.00
N ALA A 95 1.48 -15.79 4.02
CA ALA A 95 0.71 -14.75 4.67
C ALA A 95 1.63 -13.56 4.93
N PHE A 96 1.10 -12.36 4.82
CA PHE A 96 1.81 -11.13 5.13
C PHE A 96 0.92 -10.14 5.86
N ALA A 97 1.53 -9.24 6.60
CA ALA A 97 0.88 -8.08 7.18
C ALA A 97 1.86 -6.91 7.28
N GLN A 98 1.38 -5.70 7.07
CA GLN A 98 2.09 -4.45 7.26
C GLN A 98 1.17 -3.47 7.97
N GLY A 99 1.71 -2.67 8.89
CA GLY A 99 0.96 -1.59 9.52
C GLY A 99 1.81 -0.35 9.71
N ARG A 100 1.21 0.83 9.51
CA ARG A 100 1.78 2.15 9.81
C ARG A 100 0.84 2.88 10.78
N PHE A 101 1.39 3.41 11.86
CA PHE A 101 0.60 3.91 12.99
C PHE A 101 0.93 5.37 13.37
N PRO A 102 0.54 6.37 12.57
CA PRO A 102 0.76 7.78 12.93
C PRO A 102 0.09 8.11 14.26
N GLY A 103 0.91 8.42 15.27
CA GLY A 103 0.46 8.69 16.63
C GLY A 103 0.44 10.17 17.00
N SER A 104 1.17 10.99 16.25
CA SER A 104 1.34 12.43 16.49
C SER A 104 0.67 13.26 15.39
N ARG A 105 0.56 14.55 15.67
CA ARG A 105 0.13 15.60 14.75
C ARG A 105 1.34 16.44 14.35
N ASN A 106 1.38 16.93 13.11
CA ASN A 106 2.40 17.88 12.68
C ASN A 106 2.06 19.32 13.09
N ASP A 107 2.95 20.26 12.76
CA ASP A 107 2.81 21.67 13.12
C ASP A 107 1.61 22.35 12.42
N GLU A 108 1.12 21.78 11.32
CA GLU A 108 -0.03 22.27 10.54
C GLU A 108 -1.37 21.72 11.03
N GLY A 109 -1.34 20.94 12.11
CA GLY A 109 -2.54 20.36 12.69
C GLY A 109 -2.93 19.01 12.08
N PHE A 110 -2.18 18.49 11.09
CA PHE A 110 -2.51 17.22 10.42
C PHE A 110 -2.00 16.01 11.20
N GLN A 111 -2.84 14.99 11.33
CA GLN A 111 -2.47 13.66 11.78
C GLN A 111 -2.87 12.64 10.72
N GLY A 112 -1.87 11.94 10.18
CA GLY A 112 -2.06 10.97 9.11
C GLY A 112 -2.89 9.75 9.53
N SER A 113 -3.47 9.10 8.51
CA SER A 113 -4.21 7.86 8.68
C SER A 113 -3.33 6.71 9.15
N LYS A 114 -3.86 5.90 10.07
CA LYS A 114 -3.30 4.57 10.32
C LYS A 114 -3.58 3.71 9.11
N SER A 115 -2.59 2.95 8.66
CA SER A 115 -2.78 1.97 7.59
C SER A 115 -2.48 0.57 8.09
N PHE A 116 -3.25 -0.39 7.61
CA PHE A 116 -3.03 -1.80 7.83
C PHE A 116 -3.31 -2.53 6.51
N GLN A 117 -2.37 -3.38 6.10
CA GLN A 117 -2.57 -4.28 4.97
C GLN A 117 -2.20 -5.68 5.40
N CYS A 118 -2.98 -6.67 4.99
CA CYS A 118 -2.60 -8.06 5.15
C CYS A 118 -3.09 -8.90 3.97
N GLY A 119 -2.55 -10.09 3.84
CA GLY A 119 -3.00 -11.00 2.80
C GLY A 119 -2.52 -12.42 3.02
N ILE A 120 -3.18 -13.31 2.29
CA ILE A 120 -2.81 -14.71 2.18
C ILE A 120 -2.71 -15.08 0.71
N GLY A 121 -1.77 -15.95 0.37
CA GLY A 121 -1.54 -16.37 -1.01
C GLY A 121 -1.09 -17.81 -1.09
N ALA A 122 -1.37 -18.43 -2.23
CA ALA A 122 -0.86 -19.72 -2.61
C ALA A 122 -0.16 -19.61 -3.97
N MET A 123 0.96 -20.30 -4.09
CA MET A 123 1.70 -20.48 -5.31
C MET A 123 1.75 -21.96 -5.63
N LYS A 124 1.45 -22.32 -6.88
CA LYS A 124 1.48 -23.70 -7.35
C LYS A 124 2.24 -23.79 -8.68
N PRO A 125 3.14 -24.76 -8.87
CA PRO A 125 3.77 -24.97 -10.15
C PRO A 125 2.72 -25.29 -11.22
N LEU A 126 2.90 -24.71 -12.40
CA LEU A 126 2.10 -25.00 -13.58
C LEU A 126 2.86 -25.87 -14.60
N GLY A 127 4.12 -26.20 -14.30
CA GLY A 127 5.02 -26.90 -15.21
C GLY A 127 5.61 -25.96 -16.26
N HIS A 128 5.79 -26.47 -17.48
CA HIS A 128 6.42 -25.73 -18.58
C HIS A 128 5.41 -24.79 -19.25
N LEU A 129 5.72 -23.49 -19.23
CA LEU A 129 4.97 -22.49 -19.99
C LEU A 129 5.97 -21.72 -20.85
N GLY A 130 6.01 -22.02 -22.16
CA GLY A 130 7.02 -21.47 -23.07
C GLY A 130 8.41 -22.06 -22.86
N SER A 131 9.46 -21.23 -22.99
CA SER A 131 10.87 -21.65 -22.81
C SER A 131 11.33 -21.70 -21.34
N GLY A 132 10.50 -21.27 -20.39
CA GLY A 132 10.85 -21.27 -18.96
C GLY A 132 10.56 -22.61 -18.28
N GLU A 133 11.55 -23.16 -17.57
CA GLU A 133 11.40 -24.43 -16.82
C GLU A 133 10.70 -24.31 -15.47
N ASN A 134 10.27 -23.11 -15.05
CA ASN A 134 9.70 -22.91 -13.71
C ASN A 134 8.60 -21.85 -13.75
N SER A 135 7.38 -22.25 -14.11
CA SER A 135 6.21 -21.37 -14.03
C SER A 135 5.33 -21.72 -12.83
N PHE A 136 4.78 -20.70 -12.19
CA PHE A 136 3.92 -20.85 -11.02
C PHE A 136 2.67 -19.99 -11.16
N GLY A 137 1.51 -20.57 -10.88
CA GLY A 137 0.25 -19.88 -10.71
C GLY A 137 0.16 -19.31 -9.30
N ILE A 138 -0.37 -18.10 -9.20
CA ILE A 138 -0.53 -17.34 -7.96
C ILE A 138 -2.01 -17.07 -7.76
N ALA A 139 -2.51 -17.31 -6.55
CA ALA A 139 -3.84 -16.91 -6.14
C ALA A 139 -3.84 -16.45 -4.68
N GLY A 140 -4.61 -15.41 -4.35
CA GLY A 140 -4.62 -14.91 -2.98
C GLY A 140 -5.69 -13.87 -2.70
N LEU A 141 -5.70 -13.39 -1.47
CA LEU A 141 -6.56 -12.32 -0.98
C LEU A 141 -5.71 -11.27 -0.28
N ILE A 142 -6.06 -10.00 -0.48
CA ILE A 142 -5.44 -8.86 0.19
C ILE A 142 -6.55 -8.01 0.81
N TYR A 143 -6.39 -7.67 2.07
CA TYR A 143 -7.20 -6.70 2.78
C TYR A 143 -6.35 -5.46 3.05
N GLN A 144 -6.91 -4.28 2.81
CA GLN A 144 -6.32 -3.00 3.17
C GLN A 144 -7.34 -2.21 3.98
N ASP A 145 -6.86 -1.56 5.03
CA ASP A 145 -7.58 -0.59 5.83
C ASP A 145 -6.73 0.67 5.94
N LEU A 146 -7.33 1.80 5.63
CA LEU A 146 -6.78 3.12 5.86
C LEU A 146 -7.80 3.84 6.73
N SER A 147 -7.41 4.21 7.95
CA SER A 147 -8.29 4.99 8.82
C SER A 147 -8.49 6.39 8.26
N GLN A 148 -9.42 7.15 8.83
CA GLN A 148 -9.49 8.58 8.55
C GLN A 148 -8.28 9.29 9.16
N SER A 149 -7.81 10.33 8.46
CA SER A 149 -6.87 11.31 8.98
C SER A 149 -7.63 12.44 9.67
N THR A 150 -6.92 13.33 10.37
CA THR A 150 -7.55 14.48 11.02
C THR A 150 -6.77 15.76 10.86
N TRP A 151 -7.49 16.88 10.82
CA TRP A 151 -6.97 18.23 10.96
C TRP A 151 -7.43 18.81 12.28
N ASP A 152 -6.50 19.09 13.17
CA ASP A 152 -6.74 19.52 14.55
C ASP A 152 -7.69 18.63 15.36
N GLY A 153 -7.80 17.35 14.98
CA GLY A 153 -8.71 16.38 15.59
C GLY A 153 -10.11 16.37 14.97
N VAL A 154 -10.37 17.22 13.99
CA VAL A 154 -11.53 17.14 13.11
C VAL A 154 -11.23 16.15 11.98
N ILE A 155 -12.15 15.24 11.72
CA ILE A 155 -12.01 14.23 10.67
C ILE A 155 -11.81 14.90 9.31
N ASP A 156 -10.84 14.42 8.54
CA ASP A 156 -10.70 14.77 7.12
C ASP A 156 -11.68 13.90 6.31
N PRO A 157 -12.74 14.51 5.72
CA PRO A 157 -13.82 13.77 5.04
C PRO A 157 -13.34 13.06 3.76
N ASN A 158 -12.20 13.46 3.20
CA ASN A 158 -11.65 12.89 1.97
C ASN A 158 -10.73 11.70 2.22
N THR A 159 -10.65 11.22 3.47
CA THR A 159 -9.77 10.12 3.86
C THR A 159 -10.53 8.98 4.50
N GLY A 160 -9.93 7.80 4.43
CA GLY A 160 -10.45 6.58 5.03
C GLY A 160 -11.16 5.67 4.04
N PHE A 161 -10.65 4.46 3.91
CA PHE A 161 -11.26 3.40 3.12
C PHE A 161 -10.77 2.04 3.58
N SER A 162 -11.53 0.99 3.27
CA SER A 162 -11.04 -0.37 3.33
C SER A 162 -11.35 -1.10 2.02
N THR A 163 -10.47 -2.01 1.62
CA THR A 163 -10.67 -2.86 0.44
C THR A 163 -10.42 -4.33 0.77
N LEU A 164 -11.20 -5.20 0.15
CA LEU A 164 -10.86 -6.60 -0.01
C LEU A 164 -10.64 -6.85 -1.50
N SER A 165 -9.51 -7.45 -1.85
CA SER A 165 -9.14 -7.74 -3.24
C SER A 165 -8.68 -9.18 -3.40
N GLY A 166 -9.04 -9.79 -4.54
CA GLY A 166 -8.48 -11.05 -4.99
C GLY A 166 -7.24 -10.82 -5.84
N THR A 167 -6.26 -11.72 -5.75
CA THR A 167 -5.10 -11.74 -6.65
C THR A 167 -5.11 -13.02 -7.46
N LEU A 168 -4.82 -12.90 -8.75
CA LEU A 168 -4.55 -14.01 -9.66
C LEU A 168 -3.33 -13.66 -10.50
N GLY A 169 -2.40 -14.58 -10.65
CA GLY A 169 -1.19 -14.28 -11.39
C GLY A 169 -0.46 -15.50 -11.89
N ILE A 170 0.58 -15.22 -12.66
CA ILE A 170 1.57 -16.18 -13.09
C ILE A 170 2.96 -15.58 -12.85
N SER A 171 3.89 -16.40 -12.39
CA SER A 171 5.31 -16.06 -12.36
C SER A 171 6.11 -17.09 -13.10
N TRP A 172 7.23 -16.68 -13.68
CA TRP A 172 8.15 -17.56 -14.38
C TRP A 172 9.58 -17.05 -14.30
N LYS A 173 10.54 -17.96 -14.44
CA LYS A 173 11.95 -17.60 -14.64
C LYS A 173 12.27 -17.53 -16.13
N ASP A 174 12.99 -16.49 -16.54
CA ASP A 174 13.57 -16.44 -17.89
C ASP A 174 14.90 -17.21 -17.95
N GLU A 175 15.50 -17.24 -19.14
CA GLU A 175 16.77 -17.95 -19.40
C GLU A 175 17.96 -17.36 -18.62
N GLU A 176 17.85 -16.13 -18.13
CA GLU A 176 18.82 -15.46 -17.27
C GLU A 176 18.51 -15.63 -15.78
N PHE A 177 17.57 -16.52 -15.42
CA PHE A 177 17.07 -16.77 -14.07
C PHE A 177 16.41 -15.56 -13.39
N ARG A 178 16.02 -14.52 -14.15
CA ARG A 178 15.23 -13.40 -13.61
C ARG A 178 13.80 -13.87 -13.36
N ASN A 179 13.25 -13.48 -12.21
CA ASN A 179 11.86 -13.80 -11.88
C ASN A 179 10.94 -12.74 -12.48
N TRP A 180 10.03 -13.17 -13.33
CA TRP A 180 8.95 -12.35 -13.87
C TRP A 180 7.64 -12.71 -13.21
N SER A 181 6.79 -11.73 -12.96
CA SER A 181 5.44 -11.96 -12.46
C SER A 181 4.43 -11.04 -13.13
N LEU A 182 3.32 -11.61 -13.61
CA LEU A 182 2.15 -10.88 -14.06
C LEU A 182 1.01 -11.19 -13.09
N THR A 183 0.49 -10.17 -12.41
CA THR A 183 -0.57 -10.34 -11.40
C THR A 183 -1.70 -9.36 -11.63
N LEU A 184 -2.92 -9.89 -11.63
CA LEU A 184 -4.17 -9.17 -11.65
C LEU A 184 -4.70 -9.06 -10.22
N LEU A 185 -4.90 -7.83 -9.76
CA LEU A 185 -5.61 -7.50 -8.54
C LEU A 185 -7.05 -7.13 -8.90
N LEU A 186 -8.02 -7.85 -8.35
CA LEU A 186 -9.45 -7.66 -8.56
C LEU A 186 -10.08 -7.14 -7.27
N PRO A 187 -10.58 -5.89 -7.22
CA PRO A 187 -11.33 -5.42 -6.06
C PRO A 187 -12.63 -6.22 -5.93
N ILE A 188 -12.85 -6.79 -4.74
CA ILE A 188 -14.05 -7.55 -4.38
C ILE A 188 -15.04 -6.64 -3.65
N SER A 189 -14.53 -5.85 -2.71
CA SER A 189 -15.30 -4.81 -2.01
C SER A 189 -14.42 -3.62 -1.70
N ILE A 190 -15.04 -2.44 -1.71
CA ILE A 190 -14.49 -1.20 -1.18
C ILE A 190 -15.54 -0.55 -0.29
N GLU A 191 -15.11 -0.11 0.88
CA GLU A 191 -15.90 0.68 1.81
C GLU A 191 -15.16 1.99 2.07
N THR A 192 -15.87 3.11 2.02
CA THR A 192 -15.33 4.44 2.33
C THR A 192 -16.04 4.98 3.57
N ALA A 193 -15.33 5.77 4.38
CA ALA A 193 -15.86 6.26 5.65
C ALA A 193 -17.03 7.24 5.47
N GLU A 194 -17.01 8.03 4.39
CA GLU A 194 -18.15 8.88 4.00
C GLU A 194 -18.73 8.39 2.67
N SER A 195 -20.01 8.01 2.69
CA SER A 195 -20.78 7.64 1.50
C SER A 195 -21.18 8.90 0.71
N SER A 196 -20.24 9.52 0.01
CA SER A 196 -20.57 10.63 -0.92
C SER A 196 -20.82 10.09 -2.32
N ASP A 197 -21.88 10.54 -2.98
CA ASP A 197 -22.06 10.36 -4.43
C ASP A 197 -20.78 10.81 -5.17
N GLY A 198 -20.16 9.91 -5.94
CA GLY A 198 -18.86 10.14 -6.60
C GLY A 198 -17.65 9.48 -5.92
N THR A 199 -17.88 8.50 -5.04
CA THR A 199 -16.84 7.67 -4.42
C THR A 199 -15.84 7.07 -5.43
N TYR A 200 -14.60 6.93 -4.96
CA TYR A 200 -13.51 6.26 -5.65
C TYR A 200 -13.88 4.81 -6.01
N ASP A 201 -14.07 4.54 -7.30
CA ASP A 201 -14.20 3.18 -7.84
C ASP A 201 -12.80 2.63 -8.15
N VAL A 202 -12.38 1.59 -7.42
CA VAL A 202 -11.14 0.89 -7.73
C VAL A 202 -11.41 -0.04 -8.91
N GLY A 203 -10.66 0.16 -10.00
CA GLY A 203 -10.64 -0.77 -11.11
C GLY A 203 -9.70 -1.96 -10.87
N PRO A 204 -9.77 -2.99 -11.71
CA PRO A 204 -8.76 -4.05 -11.71
C PRO A 204 -7.37 -3.47 -12.03
N VAL A 205 -6.35 -3.94 -11.31
CA VAL A 205 -4.95 -3.53 -11.53
C VAL A 205 -4.15 -4.68 -12.11
N LEU A 206 -3.47 -4.44 -13.23
CA LEU A 206 -2.51 -5.39 -13.80
C LEU A 206 -1.10 -4.92 -13.46
N SER A 207 -0.34 -5.76 -12.76
CA SER A 207 1.03 -5.49 -12.33
C SER A 207 2.01 -6.44 -13.00
N LEU A 208 3.07 -5.87 -13.58
CA LEU A 208 4.22 -6.59 -14.10
C LEU A 208 5.41 -6.35 -13.18
N GLY A 209 5.94 -7.41 -12.60
CA GLY A 209 7.10 -7.40 -11.71
C GLY A 209 8.29 -8.12 -12.34
N ILE A 210 9.49 -7.59 -12.06
CA ILE A 210 10.78 -8.20 -12.42
C ILE A 210 11.63 -8.22 -11.16
N GLY A 211 12.05 -9.41 -10.74
CA GLY A 211 12.97 -9.65 -9.64
C GLY A 211 14.31 -10.18 -10.15
N PHE A 212 15.39 -9.70 -9.55
CA PHE A 212 16.77 -10.11 -9.83
C PHE A 212 17.27 -11.07 -8.75
#